data_AF-A0AA91Q216-F1
#
_entry.id   AF-A0AA91Q216-F1
#
_cell.length_a   1.000
_cell.length_b   1.000
_cell.length_c   1.000
_cell.angle_alpha   90.00
_cell.angle_beta   90.00
_cell.angle_gamma   90.00
#
_symmetry.space_group_name_H-M   'P 1'
#
loop_
_entity.id
_entity.type
_entity.pdbx_description
1 polymer ?
#
loop_
_entity_poly.entity_id
_entity_poly.type
_entity_poly.pdbx_seq_one_letter_code
_entity_poly.pdbx_strand_id
1 'polypeptide(L)'
;MSFENKNLYALLGNDVEDDVPAPAPKEIVKKTTSSKKADVPPPSADPARAKKQGKKVTGNEAAFKNKPHNKDVSAPTSTPPKHQKKTFDRHSRTGKTDSKKKVRQAWGGDDKRELEDETAAAGDAAAELAAEGQTGASAGPAAKSLQEYLAELQKAEAQLEGRRPARQANQGAEDKWTAGEKIEKQTLPFFESQSEKKVKQKATKPKKYLDFNAVFTDSPAPRSAKKPFKKDGKPAVDDKNFPSL
;
A
#
# COMPACT_ATOMS: atom_id res chain seq x y z
N MET A 1 -42.00 61.06 25.58
CA MET A 1 -42.64 60.03 26.42
C MET A 1 -42.83 58.79 25.55
N SER A 2 -42.63 57.61 26.14
CA SER A 2 -42.35 56.33 25.49
C SER A 2 -43.42 55.85 24.51
N PHE A 3 -43.00 55.47 23.30
CA PHE A 3 -43.78 54.59 22.42
C PHE A 3 -43.47 53.13 22.79
N GLU A 4 -43.95 52.71 23.96
CA GLU A 4 -43.97 51.31 24.39
C GLU A 4 -45.26 50.64 23.92
N ASN A 5 -45.32 50.29 22.63
CA ASN A 5 -45.88 49.02 22.16
C ASN A 5 -45.74 48.93 20.63
N LYS A 6 -44.94 47.97 20.14
CA LYS A 6 -44.69 47.73 18.70
C LYS A 6 -45.72 46.79 18.06
N ASN A 7 -46.82 46.49 18.75
CA ASN A 7 -47.91 45.69 18.21
C ASN A 7 -49.08 46.60 17.83
N LEU A 8 -49.09 47.07 16.58
CA LEU A 8 -50.21 47.84 15.99
C LEU A 8 -51.54 47.08 16.01
N TYR A 9 -51.49 45.76 16.18
CA TYR A 9 -52.65 44.88 16.26
C TYR A 9 -53.25 44.78 17.67
N ALA A 10 -52.59 45.30 18.72
CA ALA A 10 -53.14 45.33 20.08
C ALA A 10 -54.37 46.25 20.21
N LEU A 11 -54.52 47.23 19.30
CA LEU A 11 -55.68 48.13 19.24
C LEU A 11 -56.92 47.47 18.62
N LEU A 12 -56.76 46.34 17.93
CA LEU A 12 -57.85 45.63 17.25
C LEU A 12 -58.41 44.50 18.13
N GLY A 13 -58.63 44.79 19.41
CA GLY A 13 -59.68 44.24 20.30
C GLY A 13 -60.06 42.75 20.21
N ASN A 14 -59.16 41.87 19.81
CA ASN A 14 -59.43 40.44 19.68
C ASN A 14 -58.17 39.61 19.96
N ASP A 15 -57.31 40.11 20.86
CA ASP A 15 -56.28 39.31 21.52
C ASP A 15 -56.97 38.40 22.54
N VAL A 16 -56.61 37.13 22.57
CA VAL A 16 -57.28 36.08 23.34
C VAL A 16 -56.92 36.27 24.82
N GLU A 17 -57.67 37.13 25.51
CA GLU A 17 -57.43 37.49 26.92
C GLU A 17 -57.98 36.48 27.94
N ASP A 18 -58.57 35.35 27.51
CA ASP A 18 -59.16 34.36 28.42
C ASP A 18 -58.52 32.97 28.29
N ASP A 19 -57.25 32.84 28.72
CA ASP A 19 -56.72 31.53 29.16
C ASP A 19 -56.23 31.67 30.61
N VAL A 20 -57.18 31.91 31.52
CA VAL A 20 -56.92 31.75 32.96
C VAL A 20 -56.70 30.25 33.17
N PRO A 21 -55.51 29.80 33.62
CA PRO A 21 -55.26 28.39 33.81
C PRO A 21 -56.24 27.85 34.84
N ALA A 22 -57.18 27.03 34.37
CA ALA A 22 -58.13 26.37 35.26
C ALA A 22 -57.32 25.56 36.29
N PRO A 23 -57.63 25.68 37.60
CA PRO A 23 -56.93 24.90 38.62
C PRO A 23 -57.09 23.40 38.32
N ALA A 24 -56.06 22.62 38.67
CA ALA A 24 -56.13 21.17 38.52
C ALA A 24 -57.42 20.63 39.16
N PRO A 25 -58.12 19.68 38.50
CA PRO A 25 -59.37 19.15 39.00
C PRO A 25 -59.16 18.50 40.38
N LYS A 26 -60.18 18.59 41.23
CA LYS A 26 -60.16 17.96 42.56
C LYS A 26 -59.95 16.45 42.42
N GLU A 27 -59.09 15.88 43.26
CA GLU A 27 -58.81 14.45 43.27
C GLU A 27 -60.04 13.66 43.76
N ILE A 28 -60.64 12.87 42.87
CA ILE A 28 -61.77 11.99 43.20
C ILE A 28 -61.31 10.54 43.03
N VAL A 29 -61.11 9.84 44.15
CA VAL A 29 -60.65 8.45 44.15
C VAL A 29 -61.85 7.49 44.15
N LYS A 30 -61.98 6.68 43.09
CA LYS A 30 -63.00 5.64 42.99
C LYS A 30 -62.76 4.56 44.07
N LYS A 31 -63.74 4.37 44.96
CA LYS A 31 -63.70 3.27 45.94
C LYS A 31 -63.95 1.93 45.23
N THR A 32 -63.14 0.92 45.56
CA THR A 32 -63.32 -0.44 45.05
C THR A 32 -64.08 -1.28 46.08
N THR A 33 -64.96 -2.16 45.62
CA THR A 33 -65.68 -3.12 46.47
C THR A 33 -64.89 -4.41 46.67
N SER A 34 -63.63 -4.44 46.23
CA SER A 34 -62.78 -5.63 46.31
C SER A 34 -62.36 -5.90 47.74
N SER A 35 -62.60 -7.13 48.21
CA SER A 35 -62.12 -7.61 49.50
C SER A 35 -60.61 -7.93 49.52
N LYS A 36 -59.92 -7.85 48.37
CA LYS A 36 -58.52 -8.29 48.24
C LYS A 36 -57.59 -7.21 48.75
N LYS A 37 -56.70 -7.60 49.67
CA LYS A 37 -55.71 -6.72 50.32
C LYS A 37 -54.26 -7.01 49.91
N ALA A 38 -54.04 -8.11 49.20
CA ALA A 38 -52.73 -8.48 48.69
C ALA A 38 -52.44 -7.79 47.36
N ASP A 39 -51.24 -7.25 47.21
CA ASP A 39 -50.72 -6.69 45.95
C ASP A 39 -50.13 -7.82 45.09
N VAL A 40 -50.99 -8.76 44.70
CA VAL A 40 -50.64 -9.92 43.88
C VAL A 40 -51.53 -9.90 42.64
N PRO A 41 -50.97 -10.07 41.43
CA PRO A 41 -51.78 -10.11 40.22
C PRO A 41 -52.80 -11.26 40.31
N PRO A 42 -53.99 -11.11 39.70
CA PRO A 42 -55.00 -12.16 39.71
C PRO A 42 -54.49 -13.41 38.99
N PRO A 43 -55.04 -14.60 39.28
CA PRO A 43 -54.61 -15.86 38.64
C PRO A 43 -54.83 -15.87 37.12
N SER A 44 -55.65 -14.96 36.59
CA SER A 44 -55.83 -14.78 35.15
C SER A 44 -54.65 -14.11 34.44
N ALA A 45 -53.75 -13.46 35.17
CA ALA A 45 -52.55 -12.79 34.65
C ALA A 45 -51.37 -13.77 34.45
N ASP A 46 -51.66 -14.93 33.87
CA ASP A 46 -50.67 -15.97 33.60
C ASP A 46 -49.89 -15.67 32.30
N PRO A 47 -48.55 -15.51 32.34
CA PRO A 47 -47.74 -15.29 31.14
C PRO A 47 -47.81 -16.46 30.13
N ALA A 48 -48.16 -17.68 30.56
CA ALA A 48 -48.34 -18.82 29.67
C ALA A 48 -49.55 -18.65 28.73
N ARG A 49 -50.51 -17.80 29.10
CA ARG A 49 -51.69 -17.48 28.29
C ARG A 49 -51.40 -16.44 27.19
N ALA A 50 -50.17 -15.91 27.12
CA ALA A 50 -49.76 -14.96 26.10
C ALA A 50 -49.78 -15.59 24.69
N LYS A 51 -50.37 -14.88 23.73
CA LYS A 51 -50.39 -15.30 22.31
C LYS A 51 -48.99 -15.15 21.71
N LYS A 52 -48.33 -16.27 21.40
CA LYS A 52 -46.94 -16.32 20.87
C LYS A 52 -46.72 -15.50 19.59
N GLN A 53 -47.74 -15.34 18.75
CA GLN A 53 -47.72 -14.51 17.54
C GLN A 53 -48.97 -13.62 17.49
N GLY A 54 -49.03 -12.62 18.37
CA GLY A 54 -50.00 -11.53 18.22
C GLY A 54 -49.79 -10.77 16.91
N LYS A 55 -50.81 -10.03 16.44
CA LYS A 55 -50.68 -9.15 15.27
C LYS A 55 -49.65 -8.06 15.60
N LYS A 56 -48.41 -8.27 15.18
CA LYS A 56 -47.33 -7.28 15.30
C LYS A 56 -47.50 -6.29 14.16
N VAL A 57 -47.47 -5.01 14.50
CA VAL A 57 -47.31 -3.95 13.52
C VAL A 57 -45.94 -4.12 12.87
N THR A 58 -45.85 -3.96 11.55
CA THR A 58 -44.60 -4.10 10.77
C THR A 58 -44.30 -2.83 9.97
N GLY A 59 -43.10 -2.75 9.37
CA GLY A 59 -42.69 -1.63 8.53
C GLY A 59 -42.53 -0.31 9.30
N ASN A 60 -42.85 0.81 8.64
CA ASN A 60 -42.65 2.15 9.19
C ASN A 60 -43.51 2.40 10.43
N GLU A 61 -44.73 1.89 10.46
CA GLU A 61 -45.64 2.01 11.60
C GLU A 61 -45.08 1.29 12.85
N ALA A 62 -44.34 0.20 12.66
CA ALA A 62 -43.64 -0.48 13.74
C ALA A 62 -42.44 0.33 14.25
N ALA A 63 -41.73 1.01 13.36
CA ALA A 63 -40.56 1.81 13.72
C ALA A 63 -40.94 2.97 14.66
N PHE A 64 -42.04 3.68 14.39
CA PHE A 64 -42.52 4.75 15.27
C PHE A 64 -43.17 4.23 16.57
N LYS A 65 -43.81 3.05 16.51
CA LYS A 65 -44.43 2.44 17.70
C LYS A 65 -43.44 1.71 18.60
N ASN A 66 -42.27 1.34 18.11
CA ASN A 66 -41.21 0.74 18.90
C ASN A 66 -40.54 1.82 19.77
N LYS A 67 -40.36 1.56 21.06
CA LYS A 67 -39.70 2.46 22.02
C LYS A 67 -38.37 1.82 22.46
N PRO A 68 -37.27 2.03 21.72
CA PRO A 68 -35.96 1.56 22.18
C PRO A 68 -35.41 2.47 23.27
N HIS A 69 -34.90 1.89 24.37
CA HIS A 69 -34.32 2.61 25.51
C HIS A 69 -32.78 2.74 25.41
N ASN A 70 -32.26 3.03 24.21
CA ASN A 70 -30.81 3.00 23.97
C ASN A 70 -30.02 4.03 24.79
N LYS A 71 -30.67 5.12 25.22
CA LYS A 71 -30.02 6.18 26.02
C LYS A 71 -29.73 5.75 27.45
N ASP A 72 -30.54 4.83 27.98
CA ASP A 72 -30.42 4.34 29.35
C ASP A 72 -29.46 3.14 29.44
N VAL A 73 -29.03 2.60 28.30
CA VAL A 73 -28.13 1.45 28.21
C VAL A 73 -26.68 1.93 28.17
N SER A 74 -25.87 1.48 29.12
CA SER A 74 -24.43 1.77 29.16
C SER A 74 -23.72 1.25 27.91
N ALA A 75 -22.75 2.02 27.41
CA ALA A 75 -21.91 1.59 26.30
C ALA A 75 -21.16 0.28 26.61
N PRO A 76 -20.95 -0.60 25.61
CA PRO A 76 -20.23 -1.85 25.82
C PRO A 76 -18.75 -1.61 26.15
N THR A 77 -18.19 -2.40 27.06
CA THR A 77 -16.79 -2.31 27.51
C THR A 77 -15.75 -2.57 26.40
N SER A 78 -16.18 -3.13 25.26
CA SER A 78 -15.32 -3.56 24.15
C SER A 78 -14.99 -2.45 23.14
N THR A 79 -15.26 -1.18 23.44
CA THR A 79 -14.85 -0.07 22.56
C THR A 79 -13.44 0.39 22.94
N PRO A 80 -12.36 -0.10 22.29
CA PRO A 80 -11.02 0.34 22.61
C PRO A 80 -10.86 1.83 22.30
N PRO A 81 -10.08 2.57 23.10
CA PRO A 81 -9.80 3.98 22.80
C PRO A 81 -9.05 4.08 21.47
N LYS A 82 -9.41 5.09 20.67
CA LYS A 82 -8.89 5.35 19.31
C LYS A 82 -7.35 5.50 19.25
N HIS A 83 -6.70 5.82 20.36
CA HIS A 83 -5.27 6.08 20.39
C HIS A 83 -4.60 5.48 21.62
N GLN A 84 -3.86 4.39 21.45
CA GLN A 84 -2.95 3.87 22.47
C GLN A 84 -1.60 4.57 22.31
N LYS A 85 -1.23 5.41 23.29
CA LYS A 85 0.11 6.03 23.31
C LYS A 85 1.16 4.92 23.37
N LYS A 86 2.01 4.83 22.34
CA LYS A 86 3.14 3.90 22.33
C LYS A 86 4.29 4.49 23.15
N THR A 87 4.33 4.17 24.43
CA THR A 87 5.39 4.62 25.36
C THR A 87 6.80 4.18 24.94
N PHE A 88 6.91 3.12 24.14
CA PHE A 88 8.18 2.52 23.77
C PHE A 88 8.62 2.80 22.33
N ASP A 89 8.11 3.86 21.69
CA ASP A 89 8.42 4.14 20.27
C ASP A 89 9.91 4.41 20.01
N ARG A 90 10.60 5.07 20.95
CA ARG A 90 12.06 5.29 20.87
C ARG A 90 12.89 4.06 21.25
N HIS A 91 12.27 2.98 21.70
CA HIS A 91 12.96 1.77 22.12
C HIS A 91 12.90 0.74 20.99
N SER A 92 14.06 0.46 20.39
CA SER A 92 14.14 -0.55 19.34
C SER A 92 13.67 -1.91 19.86
N ARG A 93 12.68 -2.50 19.19
CA ARG A 93 12.16 -3.85 19.52
C ARG A 93 12.95 -4.97 18.86
N THR A 94 13.91 -4.65 17.99
CA THR A 94 14.63 -5.65 17.19
C THR A 94 15.64 -6.45 18.00
N GLY A 95 16.01 -5.98 19.21
CA GLY A 95 17.07 -6.58 20.02
C GLY A 95 18.44 -6.52 19.34
N LYS A 96 18.59 -5.73 18.29
CA LYS A 96 19.81 -5.55 17.52
C LYS A 96 20.30 -4.12 17.67
N THR A 97 21.58 -3.97 17.95
CA THR A 97 22.28 -2.69 17.96
C THR A 97 23.50 -2.82 17.06
N ASP A 98 23.75 -1.82 16.22
CA ASP A 98 24.98 -1.79 15.43
C ASP A 98 26.18 -1.45 16.34
N SER A 99 27.36 -1.94 15.97
CA SER A 99 28.61 -1.64 16.66
C SER A 99 29.26 -0.38 16.11
N LYS A 100 29.94 0.39 16.96
CA LYS A 100 30.71 1.59 16.58
C LYS A 100 31.69 1.31 15.43
N LYS A 101 32.33 0.13 15.42
CA LYS A 101 33.24 -0.28 14.33
C LYS A 101 32.52 -0.32 12.98
N LYS A 102 31.32 -0.92 12.94
CA LYS A 102 30.54 -1.06 11.71
C LYS A 102 30.04 0.30 11.21
N VAL A 103 29.64 1.17 12.14
CA VAL A 103 29.24 2.55 11.80
C VAL A 103 30.43 3.31 11.21
N ARG A 104 31.60 3.28 11.88
CA ARG A 104 32.81 3.98 11.42
C ARG A 104 33.32 3.49 10.08
N GLN A 105 33.31 2.18 9.85
CA GLN A 105 33.75 1.62 8.57
C GLN A 105 32.84 2.03 7.40
N ALA A 106 31.54 2.23 7.65
CA ALA A 106 30.58 2.55 6.60
C ALA A 106 30.44 4.05 6.33
N TRP A 107 30.60 4.89 7.37
CA TRP A 107 30.28 6.31 7.31
C TRP A 107 31.46 7.24 7.66
N GLY A 108 32.63 6.69 7.97
CA GLY A 108 33.70 7.47 8.59
C GLY A 108 33.35 7.86 10.04
N GLY A 109 34.08 8.82 10.60
CA GLY A 109 33.88 9.27 11.98
C GLY A 109 34.93 8.77 12.98
N ASP A 110 36.13 8.47 12.47
CA ASP A 110 37.34 8.47 13.28
C ASP A 110 38.11 9.75 12.93
N ASP A 111 38.12 10.75 13.82
CA ASP A 111 38.82 12.04 13.66
C ASP A 111 40.31 11.90 13.26
N LYS A 112 40.89 10.72 13.49
CA LYS A 112 42.28 10.37 13.17
C LYS A 112 42.51 10.09 11.69
N ARG A 113 41.48 9.70 10.94
CA ARG A 113 41.56 9.32 9.52
C ARG A 113 41.07 10.41 8.57
N GLU A 114 40.42 11.44 9.10
CA GLU A 114 39.91 12.56 8.30
C GLU A 114 41.00 13.18 7.40
N LEU A 115 42.24 13.33 7.88
CA LEU A 115 43.35 13.82 7.06
C LEU A 115 43.69 12.87 5.90
N GLU A 116 43.71 11.56 6.15
CA GLU A 116 43.98 10.57 5.11
C GLU A 116 42.89 10.62 4.04
N ASP A 117 41.62 10.69 4.47
CA ASP A 117 40.46 10.79 3.60
C ASP A 117 40.47 12.11 2.78
N GLU A 118 40.82 13.24 3.39
CA GLU A 118 40.98 14.53 2.69
C GLU A 118 42.09 14.49 1.64
N THR A 119 43.24 13.91 1.98
CA THR A 119 44.37 13.79 1.03
C THR A 119 44.05 12.87 -0.13
N ALA A 120 43.36 11.75 0.13
CA ALA A 120 42.91 10.82 -0.91
C ALA A 120 41.87 11.48 -1.81
N ALA A 121 40.88 12.18 -1.25
CA ALA A 121 39.88 12.91 -2.00
C ALA A 121 40.49 14.03 -2.86
N ALA A 122 41.49 14.75 -2.36
CA ALA A 122 42.23 15.74 -3.14
C ALA A 122 43.02 15.09 -4.29
N GLY A 123 43.60 13.91 -4.06
CA GLY A 123 44.24 13.10 -5.09
C GLY A 123 43.27 12.65 -6.18
N ASP A 124 42.09 12.17 -5.79
CA ASP A 124 41.03 11.76 -6.72
C ASP A 124 40.53 12.96 -7.54
N ALA A 125 40.31 14.12 -6.91
CA ALA A 125 39.93 15.34 -7.63
C ALA A 125 40.98 15.80 -8.65
N ALA A 126 42.27 15.68 -8.31
CA ALA A 126 43.36 15.98 -9.24
C ALA A 126 43.43 14.97 -10.39
N ALA A 127 43.19 13.68 -10.10
CA ALA A 127 43.14 12.63 -11.11
C ALA A 127 41.94 12.82 -12.06
N GLU A 128 40.77 13.20 -11.53
CA GLU A 128 39.61 13.54 -12.36
C GLU A 128 39.87 14.77 -13.23
N LEU A 129 40.48 15.83 -12.69
CA LEU A 129 40.83 17.02 -13.49
C LEU A 129 41.85 16.68 -14.59
N ALA A 130 42.84 15.82 -14.29
CA ALA A 130 43.80 15.35 -15.29
C ALA A 130 43.13 14.48 -16.36
N ALA A 131 42.21 13.58 -15.97
CA ALA A 131 41.45 12.75 -16.88
C ALA A 131 40.49 13.59 -17.75
N GLU A 132 39.85 14.61 -17.19
CA GLU A 132 38.97 15.55 -17.90
C GLU A 132 39.76 16.52 -18.80
N GLY A 133 40.97 16.90 -18.41
CA GLY A 133 41.93 17.60 -19.26
C GLY A 133 42.40 16.75 -20.45
N GLN A 134 42.51 15.43 -20.27
CA GLN A 134 42.83 14.48 -21.35
C GLN A 134 41.66 14.18 -22.28
N THR A 135 40.41 14.32 -21.84
CA THR A 135 39.23 14.24 -22.72
C THR A 135 38.90 15.58 -23.39
N GLY A 136 39.36 16.71 -22.82
CA GLY A 136 39.27 18.06 -23.41
C GLY A 136 40.39 18.40 -24.41
N ALA A 137 41.49 17.65 -24.43
CA ALA A 137 42.59 17.82 -25.36
C ALA A 137 42.74 16.60 -26.27
N SER A 138 41.76 16.40 -27.16
CA SER A 138 42.11 15.80 -28.45
C SER A 138 43.12 16.76 -29.07
N ALA A 139 44.40 16.40 -28.99
CA ALA A 139 45.43 17.00 -29.81
C ALA A 139 45.00 16.76 -31.26
N GLY A 140 44.24 17.72 -31.81
CA GLY A 140 43.92 17.76 -33.22
C GLY A 140 45.23 17.59 -33.99
N PRO A 141 45.23 16.82 -35.09
CA PRO A 141 46.45 16.55 -35.84
C PRO A 141 47.16 17.88 -36.11
N ALA A 142 48.48 17.90 -35.89
CA ALA A 142 49.34 19.08 -36.00
C ALA A 142 48.81 20.03 -37.06
N ALA A 143 48.42 21.24 -36.65
CA ALA A 143 47.70 22.18 -37.49
C ALA A 143 48.55 22.53 -38.72
N LYS A 144 48.32 21.80 -39.82
CA LYS A 144 48.81 22.15 -41.14
C LYS A 144 48.25 23.54 -41.44
N SER A 145 49.10 24.44 -41.90
CA SER A 145 48.59 25.73 -42.38
C SER A 145 47.58 25.46 -43.50
N LEU A 146 46.55 26.31 -43.63
CA LEU A 146 45.52 26.15 -44.66
C LEU A 146 46.15 25.99 -46.06
N GLN A 147 47.25 26.70 -46.31
CA GLN A 147 48.04 26.56 -47.54
C GLN A 147 48.65 25.17 -47.72
N GLU A 148 49.24 24.58 -46.69
CA GLU A 148 49.78 23.22 -46.76
C GLU A 148 48.68 22.19 -47.00
N TYR A 149 47.51 22.34 -46.37
CA TYR A 149 46.37 21.46 -46.60
C TYR A 149 45.84 21.56 -48.03
N LEU A 150 45.71 22.78 -48.58
CA LEU A 150 45.31 22.97 -49.98
C LEU A 150 46.35 22.42 -50.96
N ALA A 151 47.64 22.59 -50.68
CA ALA A 151 48.71 22.06 -51.51
C ALA A 151 48.76 20.51 -51.46
N GLU A 152 48.45 19.91 -50.32
CA GLU A 152 48.36 18.46 -50.16
C GLU A 152 47.14 17.89 -50.89
N LEU A 153 45.98 18.56 -50.82
CA LEU A 153 44.80 18.22 -51.62
C LEU A 153 45.10 18.28 -53.13
N GLN A 154 45.72 19.37 -53.61
CA GLN A 154 46.11 19.48 -55.02
C GLN A 154 47.10 18.40 -55.45
N LYS A 155 48.08 18.04 -54.60
CA LYS A 155 49.01 16.94 -54.88
C LYS A 155 48.31 15.59 -54.91
N ALA A 156 47.36 15.36 -54.01
CA ALA A 156 46.56 14.14 -53.98
C ALA A 156 45.64 14.03 -55.21
N GLU A 157 45.03 15.14 -55.64
CA GLU A 157 44.25 15.21 -56.87
C GLU A 157 45.13 14.96 -58.10
N ALA A 158 46.29 15.62 -58.21
CA ALA A 158 47.22 15.41 -59.32
C ALA A 158 47.73 13.95 -59.38
N GLN A 159 47.98 13.32 -58.23
CA GLN A 159 48.35 11.90 -58.16
C GLN A 159 47.19 10.97 -58.58
N LEU A 160 45.94 11.33 -58.30
CA LEU A 160 44.77 10.58 -58.74
C LEU A 160 44.48 10.77 -60.23
N GLU A 161 44.62 11.99 -60.75
CA GLU A 161 44.37 12.29 -62.16
C GLU A 161 45.42 11.67 -63.09
N GLY A 162 46.69 11.65 -62.67
CA GLY A 162 47.75 10.96 -63.43
C GLY A 162 47.63 9.43 -63.44
N ARG A 163 46.78 8.84 -62.57
CA ARG A 163 46.70 7.40 -62.32
C ARG A 163 45.33 6.78 -62.57
N ARG A 164 44.40 7.51 -63.20
CA ARG A 164 43.16 6.94 -63.76
C ARG A 164 43.45 6.45 -65.19
N PRO A 165 43.83 5.18 -65.41
CA PRO A 165 43.74 4.64 -66.76
C PRO A 165 42.26 4.72 -67.16
N ALA A 166 41.97 5.41 -68.26
CA ALA A 166 40.64 5.30 -68.87
C ALA A 166 40.35 3.81 -69.06
N ARG A 167 39.23 3.32 -68.50
CA ARG A 167 38.82 1.92 -68.69
C ARG A 167 38.75 1.66 -70.20
N GLN A 168 39.55 0.72 -70.67
CA GLN A 168 39.44 0.23 -72.04
C GLN A 168 38.09 -0.48 -72.18
N ALA A 169 37.45 -0.36 -73.34
CA ALA A 169 36.15 -0.99 -73.58
C ALA A 169 36.25 -2.52 -73.31
N ASN A 170 35.25 -3.06 -72.59
CA ASN A 170 35.04 -4.49 -72.24
C ASN A 170 35.63 -5.04 -70.92
N GLN A 171 36.11 -4.22 -69.97
CA GLN A 171 36.39 -4.70 -68.60
C GLN A 171 35.10 -4.77 -67.76
N GLY A 172 34.48 -5.96 -67.70
CA GLY A 172 33.27 -6.23 -66.91
C GLY A 172 32.36 -7.35 -67.45
N ALA A 173 32.77 -8.08 -68.49
CA ALA A 173 31.99 -9.15 -69.11
C ALA A 173 32.30 -10.53 -68.48
N GLU A 174 32.37 -10.62 -67.16
CA GLU A 174 32.52 -11.91 -66.47
C GLU A 174 31.78 -11.96 -65.13
N ASP A 175 30.98 -13.04 -64.97
CA ASP A 175 29.85 -13.21 -64.05
C ASP A 175 30.20 -13.37 -62.55
N LYS A 176 31.39 -12.98 -62.09
CA LYS A 176 31.83 -13.35 -60.72
C LYS A 176 32.48 -12.19 -59.96
N TRP A 177 31.63 -11.30 -59.45
CA TRP A 177 31.99 -10.36 -58.39
C TRP A 177 32.06 -11.10 -57.04
N THR A 178 33.16 -11.80 -56.77
CA THR A 178 33.41 -12.57 -55.52
C THR A 178 34.17 -11.78 -54.45
N ALA A 179 34.12 -10.44 -54.48
CA ALA A 179 34.97 -9.57 -53.69
C ALA A 179 34.21 -8.82 -52.56
N GLY A 180 33.24 -9.45 -51.92
CA GLY A 180 32.55 -8.91 -50.75
C GLY A 180 32.72 -9.80 -49.53
N GLU A 181 33.57 -9.43 -48.58
CA GLU A 181 33.65 -10.10 -47.27
C GLU A 181 32.46 -9.73 -46.39
N LYS A 182 31.79 -10.73 -45.83
CA LYS A 182 30.64 -10.58 -44.93
C LYS A 182 31.13 -10.38 -43.49
N ILE A 183 30.92 -9.18 -42.94
CA ILE A 183 31.31 -8.84 -41.56
C ILE A 183 30.13 -9.20 -40.62
N GLU A 184 30.33 -10.17 -39.72
CA GLU A 184 29.35 -10.54 -38.71
C GLU A 184 29.63 -9.86 -37.36
N LYS A 185 28.58 -9.36 -36.70
CA LYS A 185 28.69 -8.66 -35.40
C LYS A 185 29.00 -9.66 -34.29
N GLN A 186 30.22 -9.61 -33.76
CA GLN A 186 30.58 -10.33 -32.55
C GLN A 186 30.14 -9.54 -31.31
N THR A 187 29.15 -10.06 -30.58
CA THR A 187 28.76 -9.54 -29.27
C THR A 187 29.63 -10.17 -28.19
N LEU A 188 30.75 -9.53 -27.89
CA LEU A 188 31.57 -9.91 -26.74
C LEU A 188 30.98 -9.30 -25.45
N PRO A 189 30.88 -10.06 -24.35
CA PRO A 189 30.47 -9.52 -23.06
C PRO A 189 31.54 -8.57 -22.53
N PHE A 190 31.14 -7.35 -22.14
CA PHE A 190 32.04 -6.26 -21.72
C PHE A 190 32.83 -6.55 -20.43
N PHE A 191 32.44 -7.56 -19.64
CA PHE A 191 33.22 -8.07 -18.51
C PHE A 191 33.01 -9.59 -18.35
N GLU A 192 34.09 -10.33 -18.16
CA GLU A 192 34.05 -11.75 -17.76
C GLU A 192 33.79 -11.86 -16.25
N SER A 193 32.74 -12.60 -15.86
CA SER A 193 32.38 -12.74 -14.46
C SER A 193 33.37 -13.66 -13.71
N GLN A 194 34.17 -13.09 -12.80
CA GLN A 194 35.17 -13.81 -11.99
C GLN A 194 34.60 -14.70 -10.86
N SER A 195 33.31 -15.05 -10.86
CA SER A 195 32.80 -16.01 -9.88
C SER A 195 31.64 -16.85 -10.41
N GLU A 196 31.92 -18.13 -10.62
CA GLU A 196 30.90 -19.14 -10.87
C GLU A 196 30.20 -19.50 -9.55
N LYS A 197 29.08 -18.82 -9.26
CA LYS A 197 28.14 -19.36 -8.26
C LYS A 197 27.55 -20.64 -8.85
N LYS A 198 27.89 -21.79 -8.26
CA LYS A 198 27.18 -23.06 -8.49
C LYS A 198 25.71 -22.89 -8.09
N VAL A 199 24.88 -22.52 -9.06
CA VAL A 199 23.43 -22.51 -8.90
C VAL A 199 23.02 -23.97 -8.77
N LYS A 200 22.64 -24.36 -7.54
CA LYS A 200 22.03 -25.65 -7.28
C LYS A 200 20.65 -25.63 -7.93
N GLN A 201 20.58 -26.04 -9.20
CA GLN A 201 19.34 -26.13 -9.96
C GLN A 201 18.44 -27.17 -9.28
N LYS A 202 17.46 -26.69 -8.50
CA LYS A 202 16.35 -27.53 -8.07
C LYS A 202 15.55 -27.88 -9.32
N ALA A 203 15.41 -29.18 -9.60
CA ALA A 203 14.57 -29.69 -10.67
C ALA A 203 13.20 -29.00 -10.63
N THR A 204 12.85 -28.32 -11.72
CA THR A 204 11.54 -27.69 -11.86
C THR A 204 10.49 -28.79 -11.89
N LYS A 205 9.58 -28.76 -10.90
CA LYS A 205 8.47 -29.72 -10.82
C LYS A 205 7.65 -29.65 -12.12
N PRO A 206 7.36 -30.79 -12.77
CA PRO A 206 6.56 -30.77 -13.99
C PRO A 206 5.17 -30.22 -13.68
N LYS A 207 4.72 -29.26 -14.49
CA LYS A 207 3.35 -28.75 -14.41
C LYS A 207 2.41 -29.85 -14.90
N LYS A 208 1.59 -30.37 -13.99
CA LYS A 208 0.48 -31.27 -14.32
C LYS A 208 -0.68 -30.40 -14.80
N TYR A 209 -0.94 -30.42 -16.10
CA TYR A 209 -2.16 -29.83 -16.65
C TYR A 209 -3.31 -30.78 -16.34
N LEU A 210 -4.34 -30.28 -15.66
CA LEU A 210 -5.62 -30.96 -15.59
C LEU A 210 -6.50 -30.40 -16.71
N ASP A 211 -6.84 -31.25 -17.65
CA ASP A 211 -7.86 -30.95 -18.64
C ASP A 211 -9.22 -31.00 -17.93
N PHE A 212 -9.87 -29.84 -17.80
CA PHE A 212 -11.21 -29.76 -17.25
C PHE A 212 -12.17 -29.29 -18.33
N ASN A 213 -13.26 -30.05 -18.50
CA ASN A 213 -14.42 -29.60 -19.26
C ASN A 213 -15.34 -28.85 -18.30
N ALA A 214 -15.36 -27.52 -18.39
CA ALA A 214 -16.29 -26.71 -17.63
C ALA A 214 -17.68 -26.78 -18.26
N VAL A 215 -18.61 -27.49 -17.61
CA VAL A 215 -20.04 -27.36 -17.89
C VAL A 215 -20.60 -26.33 -16.91
N PHE A 216 -20.91 -25.14 -17.41
CA PHE A 216 -21.60 -24.11 -16.63
C PHE A 216 -23.10 -24.37 -16.70
N THR A 217 -23.71 -24.71 -15.56
CA THR A 217 -25.16 -24.72 -15.40
C THR A 217 -25.60 -23.40 -14.75
N ASP A 218 -26.60 -22.73 -15.31
CA ASP A 218 -27.10 -21.41 -14.88
C ASP A 218 -27.99 -21.48 -13.61
N SER A 219 -27.77 -22.48 -12.75
CA SER A 219 -28.60 -22.70 -11.56
C SER A 219 -27.73 -22.93 -10.33
N PRO A 220 -27.76 -22.04 -9.32
CA PRO A 220 -26.94 -22.19 -8.14
C PRO A 220 -27.45 -23.34 -7.28
N ALA A 221 -26.77 -24.49 -7.34
CA ALA A 221 -27.01 -25.59 -6.40
C ALA A 221 -26.72 -25.14 -4.94
N PRO A 222 -27.56 -25.51 -3.96
CA PRO A 222 -27.41 -25.07 -2.58
C PRO A 222 -26.12 -25.65 -1.96
N ARG A 223 -25.23 -24.76 -1.52
CA ARG A 223 -23.97 -25.13 -0.86
C ARG A 223 -24.26 -25.86 0.45
N SER A 224 -23.83 -27.12 0.53
CA SER A 224 -23.87 -27.93 1.74
C SER A 224 -23.00 -27.32 2.86
N ALA A 225 -23.55 -27.31 4.07
CA ALA A 225 -22.96 -26.73 5.26
C ALA A 225 -21.65 -27.44 5.68
N LYS A 226 -20.57 -26.68 5.83
CA LYS A 226 -19.31 -27.18 6.42
C LYS A 226 -19.50 -27.44 7.92
N LYS A 227 -19.19 -28.66 8.37
CA LYS A 227 -19.10 -29.05 9.78
C LYS A 227 -17.96 -28.29 10.49
N PRO A 228 -18.08 -27.97 11.79
CA PRO A 228 -17.04 -27.26 12.53
C PRO A 228 -15.83 -28.15 12.82
N PHE A 229 -14.65 -27.53 12.69
CA PHE A 229 -13.33 -28.11 12.94
C PHE A 229 -13.12 -28.29 14.45
N LYS A 230 -12.94 -29.53 14.93
CA LYS A 230 -12.52 -29.84 16.30
C LYS A 230 -11.01 -29.61 16.42
N LYS A 231 -10.61 -28.79 17.39
CA LYS A 231 -9.22 -28.44 17.69
C LYS A 231 -8.85 -29.09 19.02
N ASP A 232 -8.44 -30.35 18.99
CA ASP A 232 -7.83 -31.01 20.15
C ASP A 232 -6.72 -31.93 19.67
N GLY A 233 -5.49 -31.66 20.12
CA GLY A 233 -4.29 -32.38 19.73
C GLY A 233 -3.03 -31.70 20.26
N LYS A 234 -2.97 -31.47 21.57
CA LYS A 234 -1.68 -31.33 22.27
C LYS A 234 -1.34 -32.71 22.85
N PRO A 235 -0.13 -33.26 22.60
CA PRO A 235 0.29 -34.48 23.28
C PRO A 235 0.50 -34.18 24.78
N ALA A 236 -0.08 -35.03 25.63
CA ALA A 236 0.21 -35.06 27.05
C ALA A 236 1.69 -35.44 27.22
N VAL A 237 2.40 -34.66 28.03
CA VAL A 237 3.73 -35.01 28.52
C VAL A 237 3.49 -35.85 29.76
N ASP A 238 3.80 -37.14 29.69
CA ASP A 238 3.72 -38.05 30.82
C ASP A 238 4.85 -37.75 31.82
N ASP A 239 4.55 -36.99 32.87
CA ASP A 239 5.45 -36.70 34.01
C ASP A 239 5.61 -37.92 34.94
N LYS A 240 5.94 -39.09 34.39
CA LYS A 240 6.28 -40.30 35.16
C LYS A 240 7.44 -41.06 34.55
N ASN A 241 8.57 -40.39 34.34
CA ASN A 241 9.87 -41.07 34.35
C ASN A 241 11.02 -40.07 34.51
N PHE A 242 11.30 -39.66 35.75
CA PHE A 242 12.60 -39.08 36.11
C PHE A 242 13.30 -40.04 37.07
N PRO A 243 14.49 -40.57 36.74
CA PRO A 243 15.29 -41.34 37.67
C PRO A 243 15.85 -40.39 38.74
N SER A 244 15.74 -40.80 40.00
CA SER A 244 16.30 -40.11 41.16
C SER A 244 17.83 -40.00 41.05
N LEU A 245 18.34 -38.78 41.14
CA LEU A 245 19.68 -38.43 41.62
C LEU A 245 19.57 -37.14 42.43
#